data_AF-A0A2A2KQU2-F1
#
_entry.id   AF-A0A2A2KQU2-F1
#
_cell.length_a   1.000
_cell.length_b   1.000
_cell.length_c   1.000
_cell.angle_alpha   90.00
_cell.angle_beta   90.00
_cell.angle_gamma   90.00
#
_symmetry.space_group_name_H-M   'P 1'
#
loop_
_entity.id
_entity.type
_entity.pdbx_description
1 polymer ?
#
loop_
_entity_poly.entity_id
_entity_poly.type
_entity_poly.pdbx_seq_one_letter_code
_entity_poly.pdbx_strand_id
1 'polypeptide(L)'
;MLRFKNAFQRVSHHYAKGAVQHLCPLLLETLAKHDEADDEDDWTPAKAAGVCVMLLAQCVGDTILDCVMPFFAHFSSQDWKYKEAAIMAFGSILDGPDPSKLTPLVQQAIPALINSMSDPNVSGKLSIFET
;
A
#
# COMPACT_ATOMS: atom_id res chain seq x y z
N MET A 1 -2.45 -36.62 35.97
CA MET A 1 -2.17 -35.22 36.34
C MET A 1 -0.86 -34.83 35.68
N LEU A 2 -0.90 -33.95 34.66
CA LEU A 2 0.10 -32.94 34.26
C LEU A 2 0.00 -32.66 32.75
N ARG A 3 -0.39 -31.42 32.48
CA ARG A 3 -0.75 -30.84 31.19
C ARG A 3 0.52 -30.53 30.38
N PHE A 4 0.65 -31.11 29.19
CA PHE A 4 1.44 -30.50 28.12
C PHE A 4 0.66 -29.30 27.56
N LYS A 5 0.70 -28.17 28.27
CA LYS A 5 0.24 -26.87 27.76
C LYS A 5 1.42 -25.91 27.84
N ASN A 6 2.25 -25.90 26.81
CA ASN A 6 3.13 -24.78 26.48
C ASN A 6 3.33 -24.79 24.96
N ALA A 7 2.26 -24.51 24.23
CA ALA A 7 2.43 -23.88 22.93
C ALA A 7 3.00 -22.48 23.24
N PHE A 8 4.18 -22.15 22.73
CA PHE A 8 4.73 -20.80 22.80
C PHE A 8 3.65 -19.80 22.40
N GLN A 9 3.12 -19.05 23.36
CA GLN A 9 2.10 -18.04 23.09
C GLN A 9 2.80 -16.91 22.32
N ARG A 10 2.55 -16.82 21.01
CA ARG A 10 3.05 -15.70 20.19
C ARG A 10 2.34 -14.45 20.67
N VAL A 11 3.06 -13.57 21.36
CA VAL A 11 2.56 -12.26 21.79
C VAL A 11 3.05 -11.22 20.79
N SER A 12 2.12 -10.40 20.27
CA SER A 12 2.49 -9.24 19.47
C SER A 12 2.91 -8.11 20.41
N HIS A 13 4.11 -7.57 20.19
CA HIS A 13 4.63 -6.41 20.93
C HIS A 13 4.33 -5.08 20.23
N HIS A 14 3.55 -5.09 19.14
CA HIS A 14 3.08 -3.89 18.43
C HIS A 14 4.19 -2.93 17.94
N TYR A 15 5.41 -3.41 17.71
CA TYR A 15 6.51 -2.58 17.17
C TYR A 15 6.14 -1.90 15.84
N ALA A 16 5.48 -2.62 14.93
CA ALA A 16 5.01 -2.06 13.67
C ALA A 16 4.06 -0.88 13.90
N LYS A 17 3.13 -0.99 14.86
CA LYS A 17 2.18 0.08 15.19
C LYS A 17 2.89 1.33 15.74
N GLY A 18 3.97 1.17 16.50
CA GLY A 18 4.78 2.31 16.96
C GLY A 18 5.64 2.95 15.87
N ALA A 19 6.12 2.15 14.90
CA ALA A 19 7.03 2.59 13.85
C ALA A 19 6.32 3.05 12.56
N VAL A 20 5.06 2.68 12.34
CA VAL A 20 4.35 2.89 11.05
C VAL A 20 4.34 4.35 10.61
N GLN A 21 4.21 5.30 11.53
CA GLN A 21 4.25 6.74 11.21
C GLN A 21 5.58 7.21 10.57
N HIS A 22 6.67 6.47 10.78
CA HIS A 22 7.98 6.76 10.19
C HIS A 22 8.27 5.89 8.96
N LEU A 23 7.85 4.63 9.00
CA LEU A 23 8.09 3.68 7.90
C LEU A 23 7.20 3.96 6.69
N CYS A 24 5.91 4.21 6.93
CA CYS A 24 4.91 4.37 5.88
C CYS A 24 5.26 5.51 4.91
N PRO A 25 5.60 6.74 5.33
CA PRO A 25 6.00 7.79 4.40
C PRO A 25 7.21 7.41 3.52
N LEU A 26 8.21 6.72 4.09
CA LEU A 26 9.39 6.28 3.34
C LEU A 26 9.05 5.22 2.29
N LEU A 27 8.13 4.31 2.61
CA LEU A 27 7.65 3.29 1.67
C LEU A 27 6.82 3.93 0.55
N LEU A 28 5.93 4.87 0.88
CA LEU A 28 5.13 5.60 -0.10
C LEU A 28 6.00 6.40 -1.08
N GLU A 29 7.04 7.09 -0.60
CA GLU A 29 8.00 7.74 -1.50
C GLU A 29 8.82 6.74 -2.32
N THR A 30 9.06 5.54 -1.79
CA THR A 30 9.76 4.48 -2.53
C THR A 30 8.90 3.89 -3.64
N LEU A 31 7.57 3.86 -3.48
CA LEU A 31 6.65 3.48 -4.55
C LEU A 31 6.82 4.36 -5.79
N ALA A 32 7.15 5.64 -5.64
CA ALA A 32 7.35 6.55 -6.78
C ALA A 32 8.73 6.40 -7.46
N LYS A 33 9.61 5.53 -6.95
CA LYS A 33 10.98 5.34 -7.47
C LYS A 33 11.04 4.24 -8.52
N HIS A 34 10.43 4.52 -9.68
CA HIS A 34 10.57 3.68 -10.86
C HIS A 34 11.81 4.10 -11.67
N ASP A 35 12.69 3.16 -11.99
CA ASP A 35 13.74 3.34 -13.00
C ASP A 35 13.16 3.10 -14.40
N GLU A 36 13.66 3.80 -15.42
CA GLU A 36 13.27 3.56 -16.81
C GLU A 36 13.93 2.31 -17.38
N ALA A 37 15.01 1.82 -16.74
CA ALA A 37 15.70 0.59 -17.10
C ALA A 37 15.09 -0.67 -16.46
N ASP A 38 14.16 -0.53 -15.51
CA ASP A 38 13.50 -1.66 -14.86
C ASP A 38 12.48 -2.29 -15.83
N ASP A 39 12.59 -3.60 -16.04
CA ASP A 39 11.60 -4.35 -16.80
C ASP A 39 10.36 -4.63 -15.93
N GLU A 40 9.22 -4.89 -16.58
CA GLU A 40 7.94 -5.12 -15.89
C GLU A 40 7.97 -6.33 -14.95
N ASP A 41 8.83 -7.32 -15.18
CA ASP A 41 8.97 -8.52 -14.36
C ASP A 41 9.98 -8.34 -13.20
N ASP A 42 10.75 -7.26 -13.19
CA ASP A 42 11.83 -7.08 -12.21
C ASP A 42 11.31 -6.85 -10.81
N TRP A 43 11.95 -7.48 -9.81
CA TRP A 43 11.64 -7.21 -8.41
C TRP A 43 12.36 -5.96 -7.92
N THR A 44 11.69 -4.82 -8.04
CA THR A 44 12.26 -3.50 -7.72
C THR A 44 11.99 -3.09 -6.27
N PRO A 45 12.72 -2.10 -5.73
CA PRO A 45 12.41 -1.50 -4.43
C PRO A 45 10.98 -0.94 -4.34
N ALA A 46 10.42 -0.45 -5.46
CA ALA A 46 9.04 0.03 -5.51
C ALA A 46 8.04 -1.13 -5.29
N LYS A 47 8.19 -2.26 -5.99
CA LYS A 47 7.34 -3.45 -5.76
C LYS A 47 7.47 -3.98 -4.34
N ALA A 48 8.69 -4.05 -3.82
CA ALA A 48 8.94 -4.45 -2.44
C ALA A 48 8.28 -3.50 -1.42
N ALA A 49 8.28 -2.20 -1.70
CA ALA A 49 7.58 -1.22 -0.86
C ALA A 49 6.06 -1.42 -0.90
N GLY A 50 5.46 -1.74 -2.05
CA GLY A 50 4.03 -2.05 -2.16
C GLY A 50 3.61 -3.24 -1.29
N VAL A 51 4.34 -4.35 -1.41
CA VAL A 51 4.11 -5.52 -0.54
C VAL A 51 4.33 -5.18 0.93
N CYS A 52 5.33 -4.36 1.26
CA CYS A 52 5.57 -3.94 2.63
C CYS A 52 4.41 -3.08 3.20
N VAL A 53 3.87 -2.16 2.40
CA VAL A 53 2.69 -1.35 2.77
C VAL A 53 1.47 -2.25 3.00
N MET A 54 1.23 -3.24 2.13
CA MET A 54 0.16 -4.22 2.31
C MET A 54 0.30 -5.01 3.61
N LEU A 55 1.50 -5.54 3.88
CA LEU A 55 1.76 -6.27 5.13
C LEU A 55 1.64 -5.37 6.36
N LEU A 56 2.02 -4.09 6.26
CA LEU A 56 1.81 -3.11 7.33
C LEU A 56 0.31 -2.86 7.55
N ALA A 57 -0.48 -2.69 6.48
CA ALA A 57 -1.91 -2.47 6.58
C ALA A 57 -2.61 -3.62 7.32
N GLN A 58 -2.31 -4.86 6.93
CA GLN A 58 -2.79 -6.07 7.62
C GLN A 58 -2.32 -6.16 9.08
N CYS A 59 -1.11 -5.68 9.38
CA CYS A 59 -0.53 -5.75 10.72
C CYS A 59 -1.07 -4.67 11.68
N VAL A 60 -1.28 -3.45 11.21
CA VAL A 60 -1.62 -2.28 12.06
C VAL A 60 -3.04 -1.78 11.91
N GLY A 61 -3.80 -2.32 10.94
CA GLY A 61 -5.17 -1.94 10.62
C GLY A 61 -5.30 -0.44 10.37
N ASP A 62 -6.33 0.17 10.96
CA ASP A 62 -6.67 1.59 10.82
C ASP A 62 -5.53 2.58 11.07
N THR A 63 -4.51 2.19 11.84
CA THR A 63 -3.37 3.06 12.16
C THR A 63 -2.62 3.51 10.90
N ILE A 64 -2.66 2.72 9.83
CA ILE A 64 -2.01 3.09 8.57
C ILE A 64 -2.75 4.21 7.83
N LEU A 65 -4.04 4.43 8.09
CA LEU A 65 -4.84 5.40 7.34
C LEU A 65 -4.28 6.83 7.48
N ASP A 66 -3.83 7.20 8.69
CA ASP A 66 -3.30 8.54 8.94
C ASP A 66 -2.06 8.86 8.09
N CYS A 67 -1.23 7.85 7.77
CA CYS A 67 -0.01 8.05 6.99
C CYS A 67 -0.23 8.04 5.47
N VAL A 68 -1.21 7.28 4.98
CA VAL A 68 -1.46 7.13 3.53
C VAL A 68 -2.42 8.19 2.99
N MET A 69 -3.33 8.72 3.81
CA MET A 69 -4.33 9.69 3.36
C MET A 69 -3.73 10.93 2.67
N PRO A 70 -2.63 11.55 3.16
CA PRO A 70 -2.00 12.67 2.45
C PRO A 70 -1.50 12.30 1.05
N PHE A 71 -1.07 11.05 0.86
CA PHE A 71 -0.48 10.58 -0.39
C PHE A 71 -1.51 10.45 -1.53
N PHE A 72 -2.78 10.29 -1.19
CA PHE A 72 -3.86 10.20 -2.19
C PHE A 72 -4.12 11.52 -2.94
N ALA A 73 -3.53 12.63 -2.52
CA ALA A 73 -3.48 13.86 -3.33
C ALA A 73 -2.80 13.61 -4.69
N HIS A 74 -1.93 12.61 -4.79
CA HIS A 74 -1.22 12.26 -6.02
C HIS A 74 -2.07 11.51 -7.07
N PHE A 75 -3.32 11.15 -6.78
CA PHE A 75 -4.22 10.61 -7.82
C PHE A 75 -4.39 11.55 -9.02
N SER A 76 -4.23 12.86 -8.80
CA SER A 76 -4.29 13.89 -9.84
C SER A 76 -2.91 14.46 -10.22
N SER A 77 -1.83 13.76 -9.84
CA SER A 77 -0.46 14.15 -10.18
C SER A 77 -0.24 14.15 -11.70
N GLN A 78 0.52 15.14 -12.19
CA GLN A 78 1.02 15.16 -13.58
C GLN A 78 2.21 14.21 -13.76
N ASP A 79 2.93 13.91 -12.67
CA ASP A 79 3.96 12.88 -12.67
C ASP A 79 3.30 11.50 -12.57
N TRP A 80 3.48 10.68 -13.60
CA TRP A 80 2.91 9.34 -13.68
C TRP A 80 3.44 8.43 -12.57
N LYS A 81 4.69 8.62 -12.11
CA LYS A 81 5.28 7.79 -11.04
C LYS A 81 4.53 7.98 -9.72
N TYR A 82 4.24 9.23 -9.38
CA TYR A 82 3.44 9.55 -8.19
C TYR A 82 1.97 9.14 -8.35
N LYS A 83 1.41 9.24 -9.57
CA LYS A 83 0.04 8.78 -9.83
C LYS A 83 -0.08 7.27 -9.65
N GLU A 84 0.83 6.49 -10.23
CA GLU A 84 0.89 5.04 -10.09
C GLU A 84 1.16 4.63 -8.63
N ALA A 85 2.12 5.27 -7.97
CA ALA A 85 2.40 5.04 -6.56
C ALA A 85 1.17 5.25 -5.68
N ALA A 86 0.36 6.28 -5.94
CA ALA A 86 -0.88 6.53 -5.19
C ALA A 86 -1.92 5.42 -5.40
N ILE A 87 -2.03 4.89 -6.63
CA ILE A 87 -2.92 3.78 -6.94
C ILE A 87 -2.43 2.49 -6.27
N MET A 88 -1.13 2.19 -6.35
CA MET A 88 -0.51 1.06 -5.66
C MET A 88 -0.72 1.14 -4.14
N ALA A 89 -0.46 2.29 -3.52
CA ALA A 89 -0.68 2.52 -2.10
C ALA A 89 -2.16 2.33 -1.72
N PHE A 90 -3.08 2.84 -2.54
CA PHE A 90 -4.51 2.70 -2.32
C PHE A 90 -4.95 1.24 -2.34
N GLY A 91 -4.54 0.47 -3.36
CA GLY A 91 -4.84 -0.96 -3.44
C GLY A 91 -4.22 -1.75 -2.28
N SER A 92 -2.99 -1.39 -1.88
CA SER A 92 -2.26 -2.08 -0.81
C SER A 92 -2.93 -1.98 0.57
N ILE A 93 -3.72 -0.93 0.83
CA ILE A 93 -4.41 -0.75 2.12
C ILE A 93 -5.84 -1.31 2.16
N LEU A 94 -6.34 -1.91 1.08
CA LEU A 94 -7.72 -2.41 1.03
C LEU A 94 -7.95 -3.64 1.90
N ASP A 95 -6.87 -4.30 2.33
CA ASP A 95 -6.90 -5.40 3.30
C ASP A 95 -6.16 -4.99 4.59
N GLY A 96 -6.86 -5.04 5.73
CA GLY A 96 -6.34 -4.67 7.05
C GLY A 96 -7.22 -3.68 7.82
N PRO A 97 -7.43 -2.44 7.33
CA PRO A 97 -8.31 -1.45 7.98
C PRO A 97 -9.79 -1.86 8.01
N ASP A 98 -10.56 -1.20 8.88
CA ASP A 98 -12.00 -1.45 9.02
C ASP A 98 -12.73 -1.13 7.69
N PRO A 99 -13.51 -2.09 7.14
CA PRO A 99 -14.26 -1.88 5.90
C PRO A 99 -15.19 -0.66 5.92
N SER A 100 -15.73 -0.28 7.09
CA SER A 100 -16.58 0.92 7.23
C SER A 100 -15.81 2.22 6.99
N LYS A 101 -14.50 2.24 7.24
CA LYS A 101 -13.61 3.37 6.94
C LYS A 101 -13.13 3.37 5.50
N LEU A 102 -12.92 2.18 4.91
CA LEU A 102 -12.47 2.03 3.53
C LEU A 102 -13.57 2.32 2.52
N THR A 103 -14.81 1.91 2.79
CA THR A 103 -15.96 2.08 1.88
C THR A 103 -16.09 3.50 1.31
N PRO A 104 -16.15 4.58 2.13
CA PRO A 104 -16.26 5.94 1.59
C PRO A 104 -15.02 6.38 0.81
N LEU A 105 -13.83 5.86 1.13
CA LEU A 105 -12.59 6.16 0.39
C LEU A 105 -12.63 5.52 -1.00
N VAL A 106 -13.05 4.26 -1.09
CA VAL A 106 -13.23 3.55 -2.37
C VAL A 106 -14.23 4.27 -3.25
N GLN A 107 -15.38 4.66 -2.71
CA GLN A 107 -16.39 5.40 -3.47
C GLN A 107 -15.86 6.72 -4.04
N GLN A 108 -15.01 7.42 -3.30
CA GLN A 108 -14.37 8.66 -3.77
C GLN A 108 -13.25 8.41 -4.77
N ALA A 109 -12.53 7.30 -4.66
CA ALA A 109 -11.39 6.97 -5.51
C ALA A 109 -11.81 6.37 -6.87
N ILE A 110 -12.96 5.70 -6.96
CA ILE A 110 -13.43 5.02 -8.20
C ILE A 110 -13.34 5.91 -9.45
N PRO A 111 -13.84 7.17 -9.45
CA PRO A 111 -13.76 8.02 -10.65
C PRO A 111 -12.32 8.28 -11.10
N ALA A 112 -11.40 8.52 -10.15
CA ALA A 112 -9.99 8.74 -10.44
C ALA A 112 -9.30 7.48 -10.98
N LEU A 113 -9.65 6.30 -10.42
CA LEU A 113 -9.14 5.01 -10.89
C LEU A 113 -9.60 4.70 -12.32
N ILE A 114 -10.89 4.90 -12.64
CA ILE A 114 -11.43 4.72 -14.00
C ILE A 114 -10.70 5.64 -15.00
N ASN A 115 -10.49 6.90 -14.64
CA ASN A 115 -9.75 7.83 -15.49
C ASN A 115 -8.30 7.38 -15.70
N SER A 116 -7.66 6.82 -14.67
CA SER A 116 -6.28 6.34 -14.73
C SER A 116 -6.12 5.09 -15.62
N MET A 117 -7.14 4.24 -15.73
CA MET A 117 -7.16 3.11 -16.67
C MET A 117 -7.17 3.55 -18.15
N SER A 118 -7.53 4.81 -18.42
CA SER A 118 -7.48 5.38 -19.76
C SER A 118 -6.16 6.12 -20.05
N ASP A 119 -5.27 6.25 -19.06
CA ASP A 119 -3.96 6.91 -19.20
C ASP A 119 -2.94 5.90 -19.74
N PRO A 120 -2.39 6.10 -20.95
CA PRO A 120 -1.48 5.13 -21.58
C PRO A 120 -0.17 4.94 -20.81
N ASN A 121 0.25 5.92 -19.99
CA ASN A 121 1.48 5.80 -19.20
C ASN A 121 1.30 4.95 -17.93
N VAL A 122 0.06 4.81 -17.47
CA VAL A 122 -0.30 4.15 -16.20
C VAL A 122 -0.95 2.79 -16.46
N SER A 123 -1.77 2.68 -17.51
CA SER A 123 -2.49 1.45 -17.85
C SER A 123 -1.56 0.27 -18.16
N GLY A 124 -0.36 0.51 -18.69
CA GLY A 124 0.64 -0.54 -18.94
C GLY A 124 1.43 -0.95 -17.69
N LYS A 125 1.30 -0.22 -16.57
CA LYS A 125 2.06 -0.46 -15.33
C LYS A 125 1.17 -0.91 -14.17
N LEU A 126 -0.15 -0.75 -14.29
CA LEU A 126 -1.11 -1.29 -13.33
C LEU A 126 -1.14 -2.83 -13.29
N SER A 127 -0.48 -3.51 -14.23
CA SER A 127 -0.24 -4.96 -14.22
C SER A 127 0.63 -5.43 -13.05
N ILE A 128 1.34 -4.54 -12.32
CA ILE A 128 2.08 -4.91 -11.10
C ILE A 128 1.20 -5.48 -9.98
N PHE A 129 -0.13 -5.32 -10.08
CA PHE A 129 -1.08 -5.96 -9.16
C PHE A 129 -1.33 -7.44 -9.49
N GLU A 130 -0.84 -7.95 -10.63
CA GLU A 130 -0.82 -9.37 -10.98
C GLU A 130 0.48 -9.99 -10.45
N THR A 131 0.56 -10.24 -9.14
CA THR A 131 1.51 -11.21 -8.58
C THR A 131 0.85 -12.58 -8.46
#